data_AF-H2C5E4-F1
#
_entry.id   AF-H2C5E4-F1
#
_cell.length_a   1.000
_cell.length_b   1.000
_cell.length_c   1.000
_cell.angle_alpha   90.00
_cell.angle_beta   90.00
_cell.angle_gamma   90.00
#
_symmetry.space_group_name_H-M   'P 1'
#
loop_
_entity.id
_entity.type
_entity.pdbx_description
1 polymer ?
#
loop_
_entity_poly.entity_id
_entity_poly.type
_entity_poly.pdbx_seq_one_letter_code
_entity_poly.pdbx_strand_id
1 'polypeptide(L)'
;MSEKANLLFRAYLNREEIEPFELTEEEAKEVGQKFVNLLVEREGLGGYKITKSGLWGVLTKDMITFSDVELWFKTHKLEVEIIALAKNGKVVKTFIGLEIPATRFKTWDLPKHYMIADDAFAGRLYVGREIEPPFGSFKLFINDELVGEGAPTYNPSNVVKPDQSGYVACGAFIGPVKISRGDLVRVEGKKTIHVKIK
;
A
#
# COMPACT_ATOMS: atom_id res chain seq x y z
N MET A 1 11.40 16.42 20.07
CA MET A 1 10.27 15.46 20.05
C MET A 1 9.09 16.02 19.26
N SER A 2 8.54 15.37 18.22
CA SER A 2 9.25 14.53 17.25
C SER A 2 9.29 15.31 15.93
N GLU A 3 10.30 16.16 15.80
CA GLU A 3 10.62 16.86 14.57
C GLU A 3 10.71 15.89 13.37
N LYS A 4 11.13 14.64 13.64
CA LYS A 4 11.18 13.51 12.70
C LYS A 4 9.79 13.12 12.14
N ALA A 5 8.76 12.99 12.98
CA ALA A 5 7.40 12.68 12.52
C ALA A 5 6.80 13.82 11.68
N ASN A 6 7.03 15.07 12.09
CA ASN A 6 6.63 16.25 11.31
C ASN A 6 7.40 16.35 10.00
N LEU A 7 8.67 15.93 9.96
CA LEU A 7 9.47 15.89 8.75
C LEU A 7 8.88 14.88 7.75
N LEU A 8 8.54 13.67 8.20
CA LEU A 8 7.83 12.67 7.37
C LEU A 8 6.48 13.20 6.88
N PHE A 9 5.72 13.88 7.75
CA PHE A 9 4.43 14.46 7.40
C PHE A 9 4.56 15.58 6.36
N ARG A 10 5.54 16.47 6.51
CA ARG A 10 5.82 17.52 5.50
C ARG A 10 6.27 16.92 4.18
N ALA A 11 7.17 15.94 4.21
CA ALA A 11 7.61 15.20 3.02
C ALA A 11 6.41 14.56 2.30
N TYR A 12 5.50 13.95 3.07
CA TYR A 12 4.25 13.42 2.55
C TYR A 12 3.38 14.49 1.88
N LEU A 13 3.09 15.59 2.57
CA LEU A 13 2.24 16.66 2.05
C LEU A 13 2.82 17.32 0.79
N ASN A 14 4.14 17.50 0.77
CA ASN A 14 4.85 18.14 -0.34
C ASN A 14 5.15 17.19 -1.49
N ARG A 15 4.90 15.88 -1.32
CA ARG A 15 5.21 14.86 -2.33
C ARG A 15 6.72 14.81 -2.63
N GLU A 16 7.52 14.94 -1.58
CA GLU A 16 8.98 15.04 -1.65
C GLU A 16 9.66 13.88 -0.92
N GLU A 17 10.78 13.40 -1.48
CA GLU A 17 11.64 12.42 -0.84
C GLU A 17 12.75 13.13 -0.03
N ILE A 18 12.97 12.69 1.20
CA ILE A 18 13.98 13.24 2.13
C ILE A 18 15.14 12.27 2.32
N GLU A 19 16.28 12.79 2.78
CA GLU A 19 17.38 11.93 3.24
C GLU A 19 16.95 11.15 4.50
N PRO A 20 17.36 9.88 4.64
CA PRO A 20 17.21 9.18 5.90
C PRO A 20 17.89 9.95 7.04
N PHE A 21 17.19 10.14 8.14
CA PHE A 21 17.71 10.74 9.36
C PHE A 21 17.98 9.65 10.39
N GLU A 22 18.91 9.89 11.32
CA GLU A 22 19.20 8.95 12.41
C GLU A 22 17.92 8.58 13.17
N LEU A 23 17.65 7.28 13.28
CA LEU A 23 16.43 6.74 13.85
C LEU A 23 16.76 5.41 14.55
N THR A 24 16.45 5.30 15.84
CA THR A 24 16.57 4.01 16.55
C THR A 24 15.29 3.18 16.42
N GLU A 25 15.35 1.90 16.80
CA GLU A 25 14.18 1.02 16.78
C GLU A 25 13.09 1.45 17.76
N GLU A 26 13.48 1.95 18.93
CA GLU A 26 12.57 2.49 19.94
C GLU A 26 11.88 3.75 19.43
N GLU A 27 12.65 4.69 18.87
CA GLU A 27 12.13 5.94 18.32
C GLU A 27 11.16 5.69 17.16
N ALA A 28 11.45 4.70 16.32
CA ALA A 28 10.66 4.42 15.13
C ALA A 28 9.18 4.16 15.41
N LYS A 29 8.87 3.48 16.53
CA LYS A 29 7.47 3.21 16.91
C LYS A 29 6.74 4.49 17.28
N GLU A 30 7.38 5.37 18.05
CA GLU A 30 6.80 6.65 18.46
C GLU A 30 6.64 7.61 17.27
N VAL A 31 7.66 7.66 16.40
CA VAL A 31 7.64 8.46 15.17
C VAL A 31 6.52 7.98 14.26
N GLY A 32 6.44 6.66 14.01
CA GLY A 32 5.42 6.06 13.15
C GLY A 32 4.01 6.30 13.66
N GLN A 33 3.76 6.09 14.96
CA GLN A 33 2.44 6.35 15.54
C GLN A 33 2.02 7.81 15.39
N LYS A 34 2.93 8.76 15.64
CA LYS A 34 2.64 10.19 15.49
C LYS A 34 2.41 10.57 14.03
N PHE A 35 3.23 10.06 13.13
CA PHE A 35 3.09 10.31 11.70
C PHE A 35 1.74 9.78 11.17
N VAL A 36 1.34 8.56 11.55
CA VAL A 36 0.02 7.99 11.22
C VAL A 36 -1.13 8.83 11.77
N ASN A 37 -1.03 9.30 13.01
CA ASN A 37 -2.07 10.15 13.59
C ASN A 37 -2.23 11.45 12.79
N LEU A 38 -1.13 12.10 12.39
CA LEU A 38 -1.17 13.31 11.56
C LEU A 38 -1.81 13.04 10.19
N LEU A 39 -1.51 11.90 9.55
CA LEU A 39 -2.15 11.49 8.30
C LEU A 39 -3.66 11.34 8.45
N VAL A 40 -4.10 10.61 9.49
CA VAL A 40 -5.52 10.33 9.74
C VAL A 40 -6.29 11.59 10.16
N GLU A 41 -5.71 12.45 11.00
CA GLU A 41 -6.32 13.72 11.39
C GLU A 41 -6.51 14.64 10.17
N ARG A 42 -5.58 14.60 9.20
CA ARG A 42 -5.61 15.45 8.02
C ARG A 42 -6.58 14.97 6.93
N GLU A 43 -6.55 13.69 6.59
CA GLU A 43 -7.21 13.13 5.40
C GLU A 43 -8.31 12.11 5.75
N GLY A 44 -8.38 11.71 7.01
CA GLY A 44 -9.26 10.64 7.47
C GLY A 44 -8.74 9.25 7.13
N LEU A 45 -9.10 8.29 7.97
CA LEU A 45 -8.84 6.87 7.74
C LEU A 45 -9.65 6.36 6.54
N GLY A 46 -8.98 5.75 5.57
CA GLY A 46 -9.58 5.05 4.44
C GLY A 46 -9.46 3.53 4.54
N GLY A 47 -8.40 3.05 5.17
CA GLY A 47 -8.07 1.64 5.19
C GLY A 47 -6.74 1.30 5.83
N TYR A 48 -6.24 0.11 5.50
CA TYR A 48 -5.02 -0.48 6.05
C TYR A 48 -4.27 -1.26 4.98
N LYS A 49 -2.96 -1.38 5.15
CA LYS A 49 -2.14 -2.33 4.39
C LYS A 49 -1.49 -3.33 5.33
N ILE A 50 -1.25 -4.56 4.85
CA ILE A 50 -0.58 -5.60 5.62
C ILE A 50 0.57 -6.15 4.79
N THR A 51 1.79 -5.98 5.29
CA THR A 51 2.99 -6.54 4.66
C THR A 51 3.09 -8.04 4.92
N LYS A 52 3.84 -8.76 4.08
CA LYS A 52 4.21 -10.18 4.31
C LYS A 52 4.90 -10.42 5.65
N SER A 53 5.55 -9.40 6.23
CA SER A 53 6.23 -9.49 7.52
C SER A 53 5.31 -9.33 8.74
N GLY A 54 4.00 -9.11 8.51
CA GLY A 54 3.01 -8.85 9.55
C GLY A 54 2.99 -7.39 10.05
N LEU A 55 3.89 -6.53 9.56
CA LEU A 55 3.76 -5.08 9.76
C LEU A 55 2.50 -4.58 9.05
N TRP A 56 1.79 -3.66 9.70
CA TRP A 56 0.62 -3.01 9.17
C TRP A 56 0.87 -1.50 9.09
N GLY A 57 0.22 -0.87 8.12
CA GLY A 57 0.19 0.58 7.96
C GLY A 57 -1.23 1.05 7.70
N VAL A 58 -1.43 2.36 7.78
CA VAL A 58 -2.70 3.03 7.51
C VAL A 58 -2.74 3.50 6.06
N LEU A 59 -3.93 3.43 5.47
CA LEU A 59 -4.23 4.10 4.22
C LEU A 59 -5.22 5.21 4.52
N THR A 60 -4.88 6.44 4.15
CA THR A 60 -5.85 7.56 4.24
C THR A 60 -6.89 7.43 3.15
N LYS A 61 -7.99 8.20 3.24
CA LYS A 61 -8.99 8.26 2.17
C LYS A 61 -8.38 8.71 0.84
N ASP A 62 -7.47 9.68 0.91
CA ASP A 62 -6.85 10.25 -0.29
C ASP A 62 -5.92 9.26 -0.98
N MET A 63 -5.28 8.33 -0.23
CA MET A 63 -4.44 7.25 -0.77
C MET A 63 -5.23 6.25 -1.65
N ILE A 64 -6.55 6.16 -1.47
CA ILE A 64 -7.40 5.18 -2.14
C ILE A 64 -7.94 5.78 -3.46
N THR A 65 -7.84 5.02 -4.54
CA THR A 65 -8.36 5.41 -5.86
C THR A 65 -9.06 4.24 -6.55
N PHE A 66 -9.97 4.60 -7.45
CA PHE A 66 -10.75 3.70 -8.30
C PHE A 66 -10.48 3.96 -9.80
N SER A 67 -9.50 4.81 -10.10
CA SER A 67 -9.09 5.20 -11.45
C SER A 67 -7.57 5.03 -11.60
N ASP A 68 -7.02 5.55 -12.70
CA ASP A 68 -5.58 5.71 -12.90
C ASP A 68 -4.87 6.22 -11.62
N VAL A 69 -3.65 5.74 -11.41
CA VAL A 69 -2.91 5.94 -10.16
C VAL A 69 -1.81 6.96 -10.37
N GLU A 70 -1.90 8.09 -9.66
CA GLU A 70 -0.81 9.06 -9.57
C GLU A 70 0.29 8.56 -8.63
N LEU A 71 1.54 8.62 -9.08
CA LEU A 71 2.72 8.41 -8.26
C LEU A 71 3.05 9.67 -7.48
N TRP A 72 2.99 9.57 -6.15
CA TRP A 72 3.21 10.68 -5.22
C TRP A 72 4.68 10.96 -4.92
N PHE A 73 5.54 9.95 -4.93
CA PHE A 73 6.99 10.07 -4.76
C PHE A 73 7.75 9.70 -6.04
N LYS A 74 9.08 9.87 -6.07
CA LYS A 74 9.88 9.59 -7.26
C LYS A 74 10.01 8.09 -7.50
N THR A 75 10.09 7.31 -6.42
CA THR A 75 10.24 5.87 -6.48
C THR A 75 9.07 5.14 -5.85
N HIS A 76 8.54 4.15 -6.56
CA HIS A 76 7.44 3.31 -6.09
C HIS A 76 7.69 1.86 -6.46
N LYS A 77 7.01 0.99 -5.71
CA LYS A 77 6.82 -0.40 -6.07
C LYS A 77 5.36 -0.63 -6.41
N LEU A 78 5.08 -1.74 -7.04
CA LEU A 78 3.74 -2.22 -7.34
C LEU A 78 3.60 -3.66 -6.86
N GLU A 79 2.50 -3.92 -6.19
CA GLU A 79 2.10 -5.22 -5.67
C GLU A 79 0.66 -5.52 -6.10
N VAL A 80 0.42 -6.74 -6.58
CA VAL A 80 -0.93 -7.22 -6.89
C VAL A 80 -1.51 -7.90 -5.67
N GLU A 81 -2.69 -7.45 -5.24
CA GLU A 81 -3.31 -7.89 -4.00
C GLU A 81 -4.81 -8.15 -4.14
N ILE A 82 -5.35 -8.96 -3.22
CA ILE A 82 -6.78 -8.95 -2.93
C ILE A 82 -7.03 -7.82 -1.94
N ILE A 83 -7.96 -6.94 -2.26
CA ILE A 83 -8.39 -5.86 -1.37
C ILE A 83 -9.72 -6.27 -0.75
N ALA A 84 -9.81 -6.25 0.57
CA ALA A 84 -11.06 -6.46 1.29
C ALA A 84 -11.70 -5.12 1.67
N LEU A 85 -13.02 -4.98 1.49
CA LEU A 85 -13.78 -3.98 2.21
C LEU A 85 -14.28 -4.59 3.51
N ALA A 86 -13.80 -4.09 4.64
CA ALA A 86 -14.14 -4.58 5.97
C ALA A 86 -15.09 -3.63 6.71
N LYS A 87 -15.96 -4.20 7.54
CA LYS A 87 -16.77 -3.48 8.54
C LYS A 87 -16.65 -4.20 9.87
N ASN A 88 -16.04 -3.56 10.87
CA ASN A 88 -15.80 -4.12 12.21
C ASN A 88 -15.19 -5.53 12.13
N GLY A 89 -14.10 -5.65 11.37
CA GLY A 89 -13.36 -6.89 11.17
C GLY A 89 -14.01 -7.92 10.26
N LYS A 90 -15.23 -7.68 9.78
CA LYS A 90 -15.91 -8.58 8.84
C LYS A 90 -15.68 -8.16 7.41
N VAL A 91 -15.18 -9.06 6.58
CA VAL A 91 -15.07 -8.87 5.13
C VAL A 91 -16.46 -8.83 4.52
N VAL A 92 -16.78 -7.72 3.85
CA VAL A 92 -18.06 -7.49 3.17
C VAL A 92 -17.95 -7.73 1.67
N LYS A 93 -16.83 -7.33 1.07
CA LYS A 93 -16.53 -7.49 -0.36
C LYS A 93 -15.04 -7.67 -0.57
N THR A 94 -14.67 -8.27 -1.69
CA THR A 94 -13.28 -8.41 -2.12
C THR A 94 -13.08 -7.93 -3.55
N PHE A 95 -11.90 -7.39 -3.84
CA PHE A 95 -11.54 -6.79 -5.12
C PHE A 95 -10.15 -7.26 -5.55
N ILE A 96 -9.91 -7.37 -6.85
CA ILE A 96 -8.54 -7.38 -7.37
C ILE A 96 -8.03 -5.94 -7.40
N GLY A 97 -6.87 -5.68 -6.81
CA GLY A 97 -6.32 -4.33 -6.70
C GLY A 97 -4.81 -4.28 -6.79
N LEU A 98 -4.29 -3.06 -6.69
CA LEU A 98 -2.86 -2.78 -6.68
C LEU A 98 -2.53 -2.00 -5.41
N GLU A 99 -1.58 -2.51 -4.63
CA GLU A 99 -0.87 -1.66 -3.66
C GLU A 99 0.32 -1.03 -4.39
N ILE A 100 0.50 0.28 -4.21
CA ILE A 100 1.67 1.01 -4.70
C ILE A 100 2.46 1.51 -3.49
N PRO A 101 3.29 0.67 -2.85
CA PRO A 101 4.13 1.10 -1.75
C PRO A 101 5.04 2.25 -2.18
N ALA A 102 5.25 3.18 -1.26
CA ALA A 102 6.13 4.32 -1.43
C ALA A 102 6.84 4.63 -0.12
N THR A 103 8.10 5.02 -0.20
CA THR A 103 8.80 5.60 0.94
C THR A 103 8.94 7.11 0.78
N ARG A 104 8.92 7.84 1.89
CA ARG A 104 9.28 9.26 1.92
C ARG A 104 10.80 9.45 1.87
N PHE A 105 11.60 8.40 1.93
CA PHE A 105 13.05 8.47 1.85
C PHE A 105 13.55 8.31 0.41
N LYS A 106 14.70 8.90 0.10
CA LYS A 106 15.33 8.79 -1.23
C LYS A 106 15.89 7.40 -1.58
N THR A 107 15.84 6.46 -0.65
CA THR A 107 16.33 5.09 -0.83
C THR A 107 15.39 4.07 -0.20
N TRP A 108 15.33 2.89 -0.81
CA TRP A 108 14.63 1.72 -0.29
C TRP A 108 15.54 0.81 0.54
N ASP A 109 16.85 1.04 0.51
CA ASP A 109 17.84 0.31 1.30
C ASP A 109 17.86 0.88 2.72
N LEU A 110 16.85 0.49 3.50
CA LEU A 110 16.60 0.98 4.84
C LEU A 110 16.36 -0.18 5.81
N PRO A 111 16.89 -0.10 7.04
CA PRO A 111 16.53 -1.02 8.10
C PRO A 111 15.02 -1.05 8.37
N LYS A 112 14.52 -2.17 8.89
CA LYS A 112 13.08 -2.40 9.13
C LYS A 112 12.42 -1.33 10.00
N HIS A 113 13.13 -0.71 10.93
CA HIS A 113 12.55 0.33 11.79
C HIS A 113 12.16 1.60 11.01
N TYR A 114 12.81 1.92 9.88
CA TYR A 114 12.36 3.01 9.02
C TYR A 114 11.00 2.69 8.39
N MET A 115 10.77 1.43 8.00
CA MET A 115 9.45 1.00 7.51
C MET A 115 8.37 1.16 8.59
N ILE A 116 8.70 0.96 9.87
CA ILE A 116 7.76 1.20 10.99
C ILE A 116 7.47 2.69 11.14
N ALA A 117 8.50 3.54 11.12
CA ALA A 117 8.34 4.99 11.21
C ALA A 117 7.60 5.58 10.00
N ASP A 118 7.79 4.98 8.83
CA ASP A 118 7.25 5.42 7.55
C ASP A 118 5.97 4.62 7.17
N ASP A 119 5.14 4.31 8.16
CA ASP A 119 3.81 3.73 8.01
C ASP A 119 3.75 2.50 7.07
N ALA A 120 4.64 1.54 7.29
CA ALA A 120 4.81 0.34 6.46
C ALA A 120 5.01 0.62 4.95
N PHE A 121 5.57 1.79 4.61
CA PHE A 121 5.69 2.32 3.25
C PHE A 121 4.34 2.39 2.51
N ALA A 122 3.25 2.67 3.24
CA ALA A 122 1.95 2.94 2.66
C ALA A 122 2.04 4.11 1.67
N GLY A 123 1.57 3.88 0.44
CA GLY A 123 1.59 4.85 -0.65
C GLY A 123 0.21 5.01 -1.26
N ARG A 124 -0.06 4.36 -2.39
CA ARG A 124 -1.39 4.39 -3.03
C ARG A 124 -2.05 3.02 -2.96
N LEU A 125 -3.38 3.01 -2.96
CA LEU A 125 -4.17 1.79 -3.14
C LEU A 125 -5.16 1.99 -4.28
N TYR A 126 -5.04 1.16 -5.32
CA TYR A 126 -6.06 1.05 -6.36
C TYR A 126 -7.03 -0.09 -6.04
N VAL A 127 -8.30 0.25 -5.90
CA VAL A 127 -9.38 -0.73 -5.72
C VAL A 127 -10.03 -0.98 -7.06
N GLY A 128 -9.79 -2.17 -7.62
CA GLY A 128 -10.28 -2.55 -8.94
C GLY A 128 -11.64 -3.24 -8.90
N ARG A 129 -11.75 -4.32 -9.70
CA ARG A 129 -13.03 -5.03 -9.89
C ARG A 129 -13.31 -5.96 -8.73
N GLU A 130 -14.58 -6.00 -8.32
CA GLU A 130 -15.08 -6.95 -7.32
C GLU A 130 -14.90 -8.39 -7.82
N ILE A 131 -14.37 -9.26 -6.95
CA ILE A 131 -14.14 -10.68 -7.19
C ILE A 131 -14.48 -11.47 -5.92
N GLU A 132 -14.97 -12.69 -6.09
CA GLU A 132 -15.27 -13.60 -4.98
C GLU A 132 -14.31 -14.80 -5.01
N PRO A 133 -14.06 -15.47 -3.87
CA PRO A 133 -13.35 -16.74 -3.86
C PRO A 133 -14.13 -17.85 -4.61
N PRO A 134 -13.46 -18.89 -5.13
CA PRO A 134 -12.00 -19.01 -5.26
C PRO A 134 -11.44 -18.00 -6.27
N PHE A 135 -10.30 -17.39 -5.95
CA PHE A 135 -9.73 -16.29 -6.73
C PHE A 135 -8.95 -16.76 -7.96
N GLY A 136 -8.29 -17.92 -7.88
CA GLY A 136 -7.45 -18.45 -8.96
C GLY A 136 -6.08 -17.75 -9.05
N SER A 137 -5.39 -18.00 -10.17
CA SER A 137 -4.09 -17.39 -10.48
C SER A 137 -4.25 -16.15 -11.35
N PHE A 138 -3.27 -15.26 -11.26
CA PHE A 138 -3.21 -14.02 -12.00
C PHE A 138 -1.86 -13.84 -12.68
N LYS A 139 -1.84 -13.01 -13.72
CA LYS A 139 -0.65 -12.57 -14.43
C LYS A 139 -0.59 -11.05 -14.39
N LEU A 140 0.60 -10.51 -14.11
CA LEU A 140 0.89 -9.10 -14.13
C LEU A 140 1.65 -8.76 -15.41
N PHE A 141 1.12 -7.80 -16.16
CA PHE A 141 1.76 -7.20 -17.31
C PHE A 141 2.04 -5.73 -17.05
N ILE A 142 3.21 -5.26 -17.46
CA ILE A 142 3.57 -3.84 -17.48
C ILE A 142 4.04 -3.52 -18.89
N ASN A 143 3.42 -2.55 -19.55
CA ASN A 143 3.71 -2.18 -20.94
C ASN A 143 3.69 -3.40 -21.88
N ASP A 144 2.69 -4.25 -21.70
CA ASP A 144 2.47 -5.53 -22.40
C ASP A 144 3.54 -6.62 -22.22
N GLU A 145 4.55 -6.39 -21.39
CA GLU A 145 5.50 -7.42 -20.97
C GLU A 145 4.99 -8.18 -19.76
N LEU A 146 5.07 -9.52 -19.78
CA LEU A 146 4.74 -10.35 -18.62
C LEU A 146 5.82 -10.18 -17.55
N VAL A 147 5.45 -9.63 -16.41
CA VAL A 147 6.36 -9.33 -15.30
C VAL A 147 6.28 -10.38 -14.19
N GLY A 148 5.14 -11.05 -14.02
CA GLY A 148 5.02 -12.11 -13.01
C GLY A 148 3.68 -12.82 -13.03
N GLU A 149 3.63 -13.96 -12.36
CA GLU A 149 2.43 -14.76 -12.15
C GLU A 149 2.32 -15.17 -10.68
N GLY A 150 1.12 -15.29 -10.16
CA GLY A 150 0.90 -15.65 -8.76
C GLY A 150 -0.56 -15.81 -8.38
N ALA A 151 -0.80 -16.32 -7.18
CA ALA A 151 -2.15 -16.52 -6.65
C ALA A 151 -2.16 -16.21 -5.15
N PRO A 152 -3.26 -15.64 -4.60
CA PRO A 152 -3.40 -15.45 -3.16
C PRO A 152 -3.42 -16.81 -2.45
N THR A 153 -2.54 -16.96 -1.44
CA THR A 153 -2.44 -18.17 -0.60
C THR A 153 -3.20 -18.04 0.73
N TYR A 154 -3.97 -16.97 0.88
CA TYR A 154 -4.67 -16.60 2.10
C TYR A 154 -6.17 -16.39 1.84
N ASN A 155 -6.95 -16.44 2.93
CA ASN A 155 -8.33 -15.97 2.93
C ASN A 155 -8.37 -14.56 3.54
N PRO A 156 -8.92 -13.53 2.84
CA PRO A 156 -9.03 -12.17 3.39
C PRO A 156 -9.65 -12.10 4.79
N SER A 157 -10.62 -12.97 5.11
CA SER A 157 -11.23 -13.03 6.45
C SER A 157 -10.27 -13.44 7.57
N ASN A 158 -9.15 -14.10 7.24
CA ASN A 158 -8.10 -14.44 8.20
C ASN A 158 -7.04 -13.34 8.33
N VAL A 159 -7.06 -12.37 7.41
CA VAL A 159 -6.07 -11.29 7.33
C VAL A 159 -6.60 -10.02 7.99
N VAL A 160 -7.88 -9.69 7.77
CA VAL A 160 -8.54 -8.54 8.39
C VAL A 160 -8.64 -8.71 9.91
N LYS A 161 -8.24 -7.68 10.66
CA LYS A 161 -8.29 -7.68 12.14
C LYS A 161 -9.68 -7.28 12.67
N PRO A 162 -10.07 -7.72 13.88
CA PRO A 162 -11.42 -7.49 14.43
C PRO A 162 -11.88 -6.02 14.53
N ASP A 163 -10.94 -5.09 14.64
CA ASP A 163 -11.18 -3.65 14.81
C ASP A 163 -11.12 -2.85 13.50
N GLN A 164 -10.79 -3.49 12.37
CA GLN A 164 -10.59 -2.80 11.10
C GLN A 164 -11.90 -2.55 10.36
N SER A 165 -12.08 -1.31 9.91
CA SER A 165 -13.12 -0.89 8.98
C SER A 165 -12.51 -0.06 7.85
N GLY A 166 -13.00 -0.24 6.63
CA GLY A 166 -12.45 0.39 5.42
C GLY A 166 -11.82 -0.64 4.47
N TYR A 167 -10.98 -0.16 3.55
CA TYR A 167 -10.29 -1.04 2.60
C TYR A 167 -9.03 -1.64 3.22
N VAL A 168 -8.78 -2.93 3.01
CA VAL A 168 -7.61 -3.64 3.55
C VAL A 168 -6.87 -4.28 2.39
N ALA A 169 -5.63 -3.85 2.16
CA ALA A 169 -4.70 -4.53 1.27
C ALA A 169 -4.19 -5.80 1.99
N CYS A 170 -4.62 -6.98 1.52
CA CYS A 170 -4.45 -8.23 2.26
C CYS A 170 -3.07 -8.90 2.10
N GLY A 171 -2.15 -8.29 1.36
CA GLY A 171 -0.79 -8.74 1.15
C GLY A 171 -0.52 -9.27 -0.27
N ALA A 172 0.66 -8.92 -0.78
CA ALA A 172 1.02 -9.18 -2.17
C ALA A 172 1.12 -10.67 -2.52
N PHE A 173 0.52 -11.05 -3.64
CA PHE A 173 0.74 -12.36 -4.27
C PHE A 173 1.48 -12.27 -5.62
N ILE A 174 1.64 -11.08 -6.19
CA ILE A 174 2.63 -10.78 -7.25
C ILE A 174 3.37 -9.50 -6.86
N GLY A 175 4.68 -9.46 -7.06
CA GLY A 175 5.54 -8.35 -6.68
C GLY A 175 6.20 -8.50 -5.30
N PRO A 176 6.89 -7.44 -4.82
CA PRO A 176 6.93 -6.10 -5.40
C PRO A 176 7.74 -6.00 -6.69
N VAL A 177 7.31 -5.14 -7.62
CA VAL A 177 8.06 -4.78 -8.83
C VAL A 177 8.18 -3.26 -8.95
N LYS A 178 9.23 -2.78 -9.62
CA LYS A 178 9.40 -1.33 -9.86
C LYS A 178 8.31 -0.84 -10.81
N ILE A 179 7.78 0.35 -10.55
CA ILE A 179 6.82 1.03 -11.42
C ILE A 179 7.23 2.49 -11.65
N SER A 180 6.91 3.02 -12.82
CA SER A 180 7.27 4.38 -13.26
C SER A 180 6.05 5.10 -13.84
N ARG A 181 6.12 6.44 -13.82
CA ARG A 181 5.14 7.29 -14.48
C ARG A 181 5.06 6.97 -15.97
N GLY A 182 3.85 6.78 -16.48
CA GLY A 182 3.58 6.41 -17.87
C GLY A 182 3.32 4.92 -18.09
N ASP A 183 3.70 4.06 -17.13
CA ASP A 183 3.49 2.62 -17.24
C ASP A 183 2.00 2.25 -17.36
N LEU A 184 1.73 1.27 -18.21
CA LEU A 184 0.42 0.66 -18.38
C LEU A 184 0.42 -0.71 -17.68
N VAL A 185 -0.33 -0.80 -16.59
CA VAL A 185 -0.46 -2.02 -15.79
C VAL A 185 -1.70 -2.77 -16.22
N ARG A 186 -1.55 -4.06 -16.52
CA ARG A 186 -2.66 -4.99 -16.78
C ARG A 186 -2.51 -6.21 -15.90
N VAL A 187 -3.53 -6.52 -15.11
CA VAL A 187 -3.59 -7.77 -14.34
C VAL A 187 -4.67 -8.65 -14.94
N GLU A 188 -4.31 -9.85 -15.36
CA GLU A 188 -5.21 -10.84 -15.93
C GLU A 188 -5.44 -12.00 -14.96
N GLY A 189 -6.66 -12.54 -14.94
CA GLY A 189 -7.06 -13.65 -14.08
C GLY A 189 -8.58 -13.76 -14.08
N LYS A 190 -9.18 -14.04 -12.91
CA LYS A 190 -10.65 -14.13 -12.79
C LYS A 190 -11.38 -12.86 -13.25
N LYS A 191 -10.76 -11.70 -13.07
CA LYS A 191 -11.15 -10.42 -13.66
C LYS A 191 -9.91 -9.69 -14.13
N THR A 192 -10.02 -9.02 -15.27
CA THR A 192 -8.96 -8.16 -15.78
C THR A 192 -9.12 -6.72 -15.31
N ILE A 193 -8.03 -6.12 -14.83
CA ILE A 193 -7.92 -4.68 -14.59
C ILE A 193 -6.84 -4.07 -15.49
N HIS A 194 -7.06 -2.83 -15.91
CA HIS A 194 -6.10 -2.01 -16.65
C HIS A 194 -5.98 -0.69 -15.92
N VAL A 195 -4.76 -0.27 -15.62
CA VAL A 195 -4.48 0.92 -14.82
C VAL A 195 -3.31 1.67 -15.44
N LYS A 196 -3.48 2.95 -15.75
CA LYS A 196 -2.36 3.81 -16.14
C LYS A 196 -1.73 4.45 -14.92
N ILE A 197 -0.40 4.46 -14.89
CA ILE A 197 0.39 5.10 -13.85
C ILE A 197 0.70 6.54 -14.31
N LYS A 198 0.33 7.53 -13.50
CA LYS A 198 0.38 8.97 -13.81
C LYS A 198 1.38 9.75 -12.97
#